data_AF-A0A0F9F3D8-F1
#
_entry.id   AF-A0A0F9F3D8-F1
#
_cell.length_a   1.000
_cell.length_b   1.000
_cell.length_c   1.000
_cell.angle_alpha   90.00
_cell.angle_beta   90.00
_cell.angle_gamma   90.00
#
_symmetry.space_group_name_H-M   'P 1'
#
loop_
_entity.id
_entity.type
_entity.pdbx_description
1 polymer ?
#
loop_
_entity_poly.entity_id
_entity_poly.type
_entity_poly.pdbx_seq_one_letter_code
_entity_poly.pdbx_strand_id
1 'polypeptide(L)' 'IELVKNKETKEPYSLDEKIGIRVCYEARQRGLIIRPLDDVIVVMPPLSIDIYQLDRMMDIIYKSIEHVT' A
#
# COMPACT_ATOMS: atom_id res chain seq x y z
N ILE A 1 -1.16 2.66 -6.22
CA ILE A 1 -1.34 1.20 -6.32
C ILE A 1 -2.78 0.91 -5.96
N GLU A 2 -3.57 0.46 -6.92
CA GLU A 2 -4.97 0.10 -6.70
C GLU A 2 -5.05 -1.31 -6.11
N LEU A 3 -5.80 -1.47 -5.02
CA LEU A 3 -6.05 -2.76 -4.38
C LEU A 3 -7.38 -3.31 -4.87
N VAL A 4 -7.35 -4.50 -5.44
CA VAL A 4 -8.54 -5.22 -5.92
C VAL A 4 -8.56 -6.61 -5.31
N LYS A 5 -9.76 -7.10 -5.00
CA LYS A 5 -10.00 -8.41 -4.42
C LYS A 5 -9.73 -9.52 -5.42
N ASN A 6 -10.13 -9.30 -6.67
CA ASN A 6 -9.85 -10.20 -7.77
C ASN A 6 -9.09 -9.45 -8.87
N LYS A 7 -7.90 -9.93 -9.20
CA LYS A 7 -7.01 -9.30 -10.19
C LYS A 7 -7.46 -9.52 -11.64
N GLU A 8 -8.21 -10.58 -11.93
CA GLU A 8 -8.74 -10.87 -13.26
C GLU A 8 -9.98 -10.02 -13.57
N THR A 9 -10.92 -9.95 -12.62
CA THR A 9 -12.19 -9.23 -12.79
C THR A 9 -12.11 -7.77 -12.38
N LYS A 10 -11.04 -7.37 -11.67
CA LYS A 10 -10.89 -6.06 -11.00
C LYS A 10 -12.00 -5.77 -10.00
N GLU A 11 -12.52 -6.81 -9.35
CA GLU A 11 -13.52 -6.65 -8.29
C GLU A 11 -12.92 -5.82 -7.14
N PRO A 12 -13.54 -4.68 -6.76
CA PRO A 12 -13.07 -3.87 -5.65
C PRO A 12 -13.34 -4.58 -4.32
N TYR A 13 -12.64 -4.15 -3.27
CA TYR A 13 -12.99 -4.56 -1.91
C TYR A 13 -14.27 -3.84 -1.46
N SER A 14 -14.96 -4.38 -0.45
CA SER A 14 -16.03 -3.63 0.22
C SER A 14 -15.43 -2.51 1.07
N LEU A 15 -16.11 -1.36 1.12
CA LEU A 15 -15.72 -0.22 1.96
C LEU A 15 -15.58 -0.59 3.44
N ASP A 16 -16.35 -1.58 3.91
CA ASP A 16 -16.30 -2.07 5.28
C ASP A 16 -14.98 -2.80 5.60
N GLU A 17 -14.33 -3.38 4.59
CA GLU A 17 -13.06 -4.09 4.73
C GLU A 17 -11.90 -3.13 4.99
N LYS A 18 -12.05 -1.86 4.58
CA LYS A 18 -11.09 -0.77 4.79
C LYS A 18 -9.67 -1.19 4.40
N ILE A 19 -9.54 -1.89 3.27
CA ILE A 19 -8.30 -2.62 2.94
C ILE A 19 -7.12 -1.65 2.79
N GLY A 20 -7.32 -0.49 2.15
CA GLY A 20 -6.28 0.53 2.02
C GLY A 20 -5.80 1.05 3.36
N ILE A 21 -6.72 1.27 4.32
CA ILE A 21 -6.39 1.69 5.69
C ILE A 21 -5.58 0.61 6.41
N ARG A 22 -5.98 -0.66 6.29
CA ARG A 22 -5.28 -1.80 6.91
C ARG A 22 -3.85 -1.94 6.37
N VAL A 23 -3.68 -1.84 5.05
CA VAL A 23 -2.35 -1.86 4.40
C VAL A 23 -1.49 -0.69 4.90
N CYS A 24 -2.04 0.54 4.95
CA CYS A 24 -1.29 1.68 5.46
C CYS A 24 -0.94 1.56 6.95
N TYR A 25 -1.79 0.92 7.75
CA TYR A 25 -1.50 0.65 9.15
C TYR A 25 -0.33 -0.35 9.30
N GLU A 26 -0.33 -1.41 8.51
CA GLU A 26 0.75 -2.40 8.48
C GLU A 26 2.07 -1.78 8.00
N ALA A 27 2.04 -0.97 6.94
CA ALA A 27 3.21 -0.23 6.46
C ALA A 27 3.81 0.68 7.54
N ARG A 28 2.95 1.29 8.38
CA ARG A 28 3.37 2.12 9.51
C ARG A 28 4.11 1.31 10.57
N GLN A 29 3.65 0.09 10.88
CA GLN A 29 4.37 -0.80 11.81
C GLN A 29 5.77 -1.18 11.28
N ARG A 30 5.93 -1.19 9.95
CA ARG A 30 7.21 -1.45 9.26
C ARG A 30 8.06 -0.19 9.05
N GLY A 31 7.63 0.96 9.56
CA GLY A 31 8.37 2.22 9.52
C GLY A 31 8.15 3.07 8.27
N LEU A 32 7.10 2.81 7.48
CA LEU A 32 6.73 3.61 6.31
C LEU A 32 5.40 4.33 6.52
N ILE A 33 5.39 5.65 6.33
CA ILE A 33 4.17 6.46 6.38
C ILE A 33 3.70 6.73 4.95
N ILE A 34 2.53 6.19 4.62
CA ILE A 34 1.81 6.39 3.37
C ILE A 34 0.34 6.62 3.67
N ARG A 35 -0.40 7.18 2.71
CA ARG A 35 -1.83 7.46 2.85
C ARG A 35 -2.65 6.64 1.86
N PRO A 36 -3.79 6.09 2.30
CA PRO A 36 -4.77 5.53 1.38
C PRO A 36 -5.63 6.65 0.78
N LEU A 37 -6.17 6.37 -0.40
CA LEU A 37 -7.31 7.02 -1.02
C LEU A 37 -8.29 5.90 -1.34
N ASP A 38 -9.21 5.62 -0.40
CA ASP A 38 -10.00 4.39 -0.38
C ASP A 38 -9.11 3.14 -0.51
N ASP A 39 -9.27 2.37 -1.58
CA ASP A 39 -8.49 1.16 -1.85
C ASP A 39 -7.24 1.44 -2.70
N VAL A 40 -6.89 2.71 -2.89
CA VAL A 40 -5.69 3.12 -3.63
C VAL A 40 -4.61 3.60 -2.66
N ILE A 41 -3.45 2.93 -2.69
CA ILE A 41 -2.26 3.36 -1.97
C ILE A 41 -1.50 4.40 -2.80
N VAL A 42 -1.32 5.61 -2.25
CA VAL A 42 -0.56 6.68 -2.90
C VAL A 42 0.92 6.55 -2.56
N VAL A 43 1.76 6.51 -3.59
CA VAL A 43 3.23 6.49 -3.47
C VAL A 43 3.77 7.84 -3.94
N MET A 44 4.31 8.62 -3.02
CA MET A 44 4.84 9.96 -3.29
C MET A 44 6.10 10.19 -2.44
N PRO A 45 7.25 9.66 -2.86
CA PRO A 45 8.50 9.85 -2.14
C PRO A 45 9.02 11.30 -2.28
N PRO A 46 9.95 11.73 -1.42
CA PRO A 46 10.68 12.98 -1.62
C PRO A 46 11.48 12.97 -2.93
N LEU A 47 11.66 14.13 -3.56
CA LEU A 47 12.45 14.25 -4.80
C LEU A 47 13.93 13.91 -4.62
N SER A 48 14.44 13.98 -3.39
CA SER A 48 15.82 13.66 -3.03
C SER A 48 16.04 12.18 -2.68
N ILE A 49 15.02 11.33 -2.84
CA ILE A 49 15.13 9.90 -2.49
C ILE A 49 16.17 9.22 -3.38
N ASP A 50 16.99 8.35 -2.79
CA ASP A 50 17.90 7.49 -3.56
C ASP A 50 17.22 6.17 -3.95
N ILE A 51 17.87 5.40 -4.84
CA ILE A 51 17.31 4.15 -5.34
C ILE A 51 17.13 3.09 -4.24
N TYR A 52 18.04 3.02 -3.26
CA TYR A 52 17.95 2.04 -2.17
C TYR A 52 16.82 2.37 -1.20
N GLN A 53 16.61 3.65 -0.92
CA GLN A 53 15.48 4.14 -0.13
C GLN A 53 14.15 3.88 -0.85
N LEU A 54 14.11 4.08 -2.17
CA LEU A 54 12.94 3.77 -2.99
C LEU A 54 12.65 2.27 -2.97
N ASP A 55 13.65 1.42 -3.17
CA ASP A 55 13.51 -0.05 -3.11
C ASP A 55 12.99 -0.50 -1.75
N ARG A 56 13.55 0.05 -0.66
CA ARG A 56 13.08 -0.23 0.71
C ARG A 56 11.63 0.21 0.92
N MET A 57 11.24 1.38 0.41
CA MET A 57 9.86 1.85 0.48
C MET A 57 8.92 0.89 -0.24
N MET A 58 9.28 0.46 -1.46
CA MET A 58 8.48 -0.45 -2.26
C MET A 58 8.38 -1.85 -1.64
N ASP A 59 9.47 -2.36 -1.06
CA ASP A 59 9.48 -3.64 -0.32
C ASP A 59 8.54 -3.61 0.89
N ILE A 60 8.56 -2.51 1.67
CA ILE A 60 7.63 -2.35 2.79
C ILE A 60 6.17 -2.34 2.29
N ILE A 61 5.88 -1.60 1.21
CA ILE A 61 4.52 -1.56 0.64
C ILE A 61 4.09 -2.96 0.20
N TYR A 62 4.94 -3.67 -0.55
CA TYR A 62 4.65 -5.01 -1.05
C TYR A 62 4.33 -5.98 0.09
N LYS A 63 5.21 -6.05 1.11
CA LYS A 63 5.02 -6.90 2.29
C LYS A 63 3.77 -6.55 3.09
N SER A 64 3.41 -5.27 3.13
CA SER A 64 2.20 -4.81 3.83
C SER A 64 0.93 -5.23 3.09
N ILE A 65 0.95 -5.20 1.75
CA ILE A 65 -0.14 -5.69 0.93
C ILE A 65 -0.27 -7.20 1.09
N GLU A 66 0.81 -7.96 0.88
CA GLU A 66 0.85 -9.43 1.01
C GLU A 66 0.39 -9.92 2.39
N HIS A 67 0.69 -9.17 3.46
CA HIS A 67 0.24 -9.55 4.80
C HIS A 67 -1.27 -9.35 5.02
N VAL A 68 -1.87 -8.38 4.33
CA VAL A 68 -3.25 -7.92 4.58
C VAL A 68 -4.26 -8.51 3.61
N THR A 69 -3.87 -8.72 2.35
CA THR A 69 -4.70 -9.24 1.25
C THR A 69 -4.33 -10.67 0.90
#